data_AF-A0A9N9G212-F1
#
_entry.id   AF-A0A9N9G212-F1
#
_cell.length_a   1.000
_cell.length_b   1.000
_cell.length_c   1.000
_cell.angle_alpha   90.00
_cell.angle_beta   90.00
_cell.angle_gamma   90.00
#
_symmetry.space_group_name_H-M   'P 1'
#
loop_
_entity.id
_entity.type
_entity.pdbx_description
1 polymer ?
#
loop_
_entity_poly.entity_id
_entity_poly.type
_entity_poly.pdbx_seq_one_letter_code
_entity_poly.pdbx_strand_id
1 'polypeptide(L)'
;MGGSLGSFESVSSSNIFKRDDAANNTDTNGSDNSDIKKLCEGFKFDNAFTQVKNGETITVTWSKGASKVNAVINCEMFGEPVGDNVAFWKEIWTGDIKYTESLTAVSAQVKFEAPPGAKLPQSILLRTWGLTSEGPHCTCYT
;
A
#
# COMPACT_ATOMS: atom_id res chain seq x y z
N MET A 1 41.98 8.09 -2.49
CA MET A 1 40.56 8.22 -2.89
C MET A 1 39.74 7.41 -1.90
N GLY A 2 38.91 8.07 -1.09
CA GLY A 2 38.08 7.42 -0.08
C GLY A 2 37.03 8.41 0.40
N GLY A 3 35.96 8.55 -0.38
CA GLY A 3 34.81 9.38 0.00
C GLY A 3 33.99 8.66 1.07
N SER A 4 33.89 9.26 2.24
CA SER A 4 32.96 8.86 3.29
C SER A 4 31.54 9.09 2.78
N LEU A 5 30.78 8.01 2.61
CA LEU A 5 29.33 8.08 2.45
C LEU A 5 28.76 8.57 3.78
N GLY A 6 28.05 9.69 3.74
CA GLY A 6 27.45 10.32 4.91
C GLY A 6 26.48 9.39 5.64
N SER A 7 26.32 9.65 6.93
CA SER A 7 25.38 8.95 7.81
C SER A 7 23.97 9.04 7.22
N PHE A 8 23.31 7.89 7.04
CA PHE A 8 21.87 7.88 6.75
C PHE A 8 21.14 8.43 7.98
N GLU A 9 20.46 9.56 7.83
CA GLU A 9 19.55 10.07 8.86
C GLU A 9 18.44 9.04 9.06
N SER A 10 18.33 8.52 10.28
CA SER A 10 17.23 7.66 10.69
C SER A 10 15.94 8.45 10.59
N VAL A 11 15.13 8.20 9.56
CA VAL A 11 13.79 8.77 9.49
C VAL A 11 12.95 8.06 10.55
N SER A 12 12.71 8.77 11.65
CA SER A 12 11.88 8.32 12.76
C SER A 12 10.50 7.87 12.24
N SER A 13 10.07 6.68 12.65
CA SER A 13 8.74 6.10 12.43
C SER A 13 7.61 7.04 12.85
N SER A 14 7.88 7.93 13.80
CA SER A 14 6.96 8.97 14.24
C SER A 14 6.58 9.95 13.12
N ASN A 15 7.40 10.07 12.06
CA ASN A 15 7.12 10.93 10.91
C ASN A 15 6.36 10.20 9.79
N ILE A 16 6.32 8.86 9.81
CA ILE A 16 5.55 8.07 8.85
C ILE A 16 4.06 8.10 9.27
N PHE A 17 3.77 7.80 10.54
CA PHE A 17 2.41 7.87 11.08
C PHE A 17 1.84 9.29 11.13
N LYS A 18 2.67 10.32 11.34
CA LYS A 18 2.21 11.72 11.32
C LYS A 18 1.77 12.21 9.94
N ARG A 19 2.24 11.57 8.86
CA ARG A 19 1.80 11.92 7.51
C ARG A 19 0.38 11.41 7.23
N ASP A 20 0.00 10.32 7.87
CA ASP A 20 -1.36 9.76 7.83
C ASP A 20 -2.29 10.44 8.84
N ASP A 21 -1.80 10.89 10.00
CA ASP A 21 -2.58 11.67 10.99
C ASP A 21 -2.78 13.15 10.62
N ALA A 22 -1.97 13.72 9.70
CA ALA A 22 -2.23 15.02 9.10
C ALA A 22 -3.51 15.04 8.23
N ALA A 23 -4.22 13.91 8.13
CA ALA A 23 -5.58 13.84 7.64
C ALA A 23 -6.62 14.40 8.65
N ASN A 24 -6.27 14.68 9.91
CA ASN A 24 -7.25 15.10 10.91
C ASN A 24 -6.88 16.36 11.73
N ASN A 25 -5.85 17.11 11.33
CA ASN A 25 -5.58 18.41 11.93
C ASN A 25 -6.12 19.54 11.04
N THR A 26 -6.93 20.38 11.65
CA THR A 26 -7.57 21.56 11.10
C THR A 26 -6.53 22.67 10.87
N ASP A 27 -5.58 22.43 9.95
CA ASP A 27 -4.75 23.52 9.45
C ASP A 27 -5.49 24.21 8.31
N THR A 28 -5.95 25.41 8.63
CA THR A 28 -6.52 26.39 7.72
C THR A 28 -5.49 26.82 6.68
N ASN A 29 -5.36 26.01 5.63
CA ASN A 29 -4.92 26.38 4.27
C ASN A 29 -5.55 25.35 3.30
N GLY A 30 -6.87 25.47 3.16
CA GLY A 30 -7.73 24.51 2.48
C GLY A 30 -7.72 24.65 0.97
N SER A 31 -7.12 23.69 0.28
CA SER A 31 -7.48 23.31 -1.09
C SER A 31 -6.94 21.90 -1.42
N ASP A 32 -5.68 21.61 -1.10
CA ASP A 32 -4.99 20.47 -1.74
C ASP A 32 -5.28 19.10 -1.09
N ASN A 33 -5.40 19.03 0.24
CA ASN A 33 -5.54 17.75 0.93
C ASN A 33 -6.98 17.18 0.86
N SER A 34 -8.00 18.04 0.73
CA SER A 34 -9.38 17.59 0.54
C SER A 34 -9.60 16.96 -0.83
N ASP A 35 -8.90 17.46 -1.84
CA ASP A 35 -9.12 17.04 -3.21
C ASP A 35 -8.46 15.68 -3.47
N ILE A 36 -7.26 15.44 -2.91
CA ILE A 36 -6.63 14.11 -2.95
C ILE A 36 -7.48 13.06 -2.22
N LYS A 37 -8.03 13.40 -1.04
CA LYS A 37 -8.92 12.48 -0.32
C LYS A 37 -10.16 12.10 -1.14
N LYS A 38 -10.77 13.05 -1.83
CA LYS A 38 -11.89 12.80 -2.76
C LYS A 38 -11.46 11.95 -3.95
N LEU A 39 -10.26 12.17 -4.50
CA LEU A 39 -9.74 11.36 -5.61
C LEU A 39 -9.56 9.89 -5.23
N CYS A 40 -9.17 9.60 -3.98
CA CYS A 40 -8.93 8.24 -3.49
C CYS A 40 -10.12 7.63 -2.72
N GLU A 41 -11.24 8.35 -2.61
CA GLU A 41 -12.35 7.97 -1.75
C GLU A 41 -12.98 6.62 -2.13
N GLY A 42 -12.89 5.66 -1.21
CA GLY A 42 -13.47 4.33 -1.39
C GLY A 42 -12.58 3.32 -2.13
N PHE A 43 -11.34 3.69 -2.48
CA PHE A 43 -10.36 2.72 -2.94
C PHE A 43 -9.89 1.83 -1.78
N LYS A 44 -10.09 0.51 -1.88
CA LYS A 44 -9.84 -0.43 -0.79
C LYS A 44 -9.55 -1.85 -1.25
N PHE A 45 -8.95 -2.64 -0.36
CA PHE A 45 -9.02 -4.09 -0.44
C PHE A 45 -10.43 -4.57 -0.04
N ASP A 46 -10.95 -5.55 -0.78
CA ASP A 46 -12.21 -6.22 -0.41
C ASP A 46 -11.96 -7.47 0.45
N ASN A 47 -10.75 -8.02 0.40
CA ASN A 47 -10.34 -9.12 1.25
C ASN A 47 -9.69 -8.59 2.53
N ALA A 48 -10.10 -9.13 3.68
CA ALA A 48 -9.40 -8.96 4.94
C ALA A 48 -8.69 -10.26 5.29
N PHE A 49 -7.37 -10.25 5.35
CA PHE A 49 -6.59 -11.36 5.88
C PHE A 49 -5.27 -10.86 6.46
N THR A 50 -4.85 -11.48 7.56
CA THR A 50 -3.64 -11.12 8.29
C THR A 50 -2.63 -12.27 8.33
N GLN A 51 -2.97 -13.44 7.79
CA GLN A 51 -2.14 -14.65 7.85
C GLN A 51 -2.12 -15.38 6.51
N VAL A 52 -0.95 -15.90 6.16
CA VAL A 52 -0.70 -16.63 4.91
C VAL A 52 0.30 -17.76 5.14
N LYS A 53 0.27 -18.77 4.28
CA LYS A 53 1.22 -19.90 4.29
C LYS A 53 2.22 -19.78 3.14
N ASN A 54 3.40 -20.34 3.35
CA ASN A 54 4.41 -20.40 2.30
C ASN A 54 3.94 -21.29 1.13
N GLY A 55 4.00 -20.75 -0.09
CA GLY A 55 3.51 -21.37 -1.30
C GLY A 55 2.02 -21.13 -1.59
N GLU A 56 1.30 -20.45 -0.68
CA GLU A 56 -0.13 -20.17 -0.85
C GLU A 56 -0.36 -19.15 -1.97
N THR A 57 -1.43 -19.37 -2.76
CA THR A 57 -1.90 -18.39 -3.74
C THR A 57 -3.31 -17.97 -3.36
N ILE A 58 -3.53 -16.66 -3.24
CA ILE A 58 -4.81 -16.07 -2.83
C ILE A 58 -5.26 -15.10 -3.92
N THR A 59 -6.57 -15.09 -4.19
CA THR A 59 -7.19 -14.02 -4.98
C THR A 59 -7.33 -12.78 -4.11
N VAL A 60 -6.62 -11.73 -4.46
CA VAL A 60 -6.77 -10.40 -3.87
C VAL A 60 -7.67 -9.57 -4.78
N THR A 61 -8.62 -8.87 -4.18
CA THR A 61 -9.62 -8.05 -4.86
C THR A 61 -9.58 -6.62 -4.33
N TRP A 62 -9.65 -5.66 -5.23
CA TRP A 62 -9.69 -4.24 -4.95
C TRP A 62 -10.93 -3.60 -5.54
N SER A 63 -11.66 -2.86 -4.72
CA SER A 63 -12.75 -2.01 -5.17
C SER A 63 -12.32 -0.55 -5.23
N LYS A 64 -12.73 0.16 -6.29
CA LYS A 64 -12.45 1.60 -6.41
C LYS A 64 -13.48 2.50 -5.76
N GLY A 65 -14.68 2.01 -5.44
CA GLY A 65 -15.75 2.85 -4.87
C GLY A 65 -16.04 4.08 -5.73
N ALA A 66 -16.06 5.26 -5.10
CA ALA A 66 -16.24 6.55 -5.77
C ALA A 66 -14.93 7.17 -6.31
N SER A 67 -13.78 6.54 -6.02
CA SER A 67 -12.47 7.07 -6.36
C SER A 67 -12.28 7.23 -7.87
N LYS A 68 -11.32 8.08 -8.23
CA LYS A 68 -10.84 8.30 -9.60
C LYS A 68 -9.65 7.39 -9.93
N VAL A 69 -9.50 6.29 -9.20
CA VAL A 69 -8.50 5.26 -9.50
C VAL A 69 -8.93 4.51 -10.76
N ASN A 70 -8.01 4.43 -11.72
CA ASN A 70 -8.21 3.81 -13.02
C ASN A 70 -7.48 2.48 -13.15
N ALA A 71 -6.44 2.24 -12.34
CA ALA A 71 -5.72 0.97 -12.35
C ALA A 71 -5.09 0.65 -11.00
N VAL A 72 -4.96 -0.64 -10.71
CA VAL A 72 -4.13 -1.18 -9.63
C VAL A 72 -2.79 -1.60 -10.23
N ILE A 73 -1.69 -1.11 -9.65
CA ILE A 73 -0.35 -1.33 -10.22
C ILE A 73 0.54 -2.29 -9.44
N ASN A 74 0.29 -2.47 -8.15
CA ASN A 74 1.05 -3.42 -7.36
C ASN A 74 0.30 -3.92 -6.12
N CYS A 75 0.91 -4.88 -5.45
CA CYS A 75 0.57 -5.32 -4.12
C CYS A 75 1.87 -5.61 -3.39
N GLU A 76 2.06 -4.95 -2.26
CA GLU A 76 3.23 -5.06 -1.40
C GLU A 76 2.84 -5.74 -0.09
N MET A 77 3.73 -6.59 0.41
CA MET A 77 3.59 -7.24 1.70
C MET A 77 4.54 -6.61 2.70
N PHE A 78 3.97 -6.31 3.86
CA PHE A 78 4.65 -5.87 5.04
C PHE A 78 4.52 -6.95 6.11
N GLY A 79 5.59 -7.15 6.88
CA GLY A 79 5.63 -8.12 7.97
C GLY A 79 5.37 -7.49 9.33
N GLU A 80 5.71 -8.23 10.38
CA GLU A 80 5.66 -7.77 11.76
C GLU A 80 6.48 -6.49 11.97
N PRO A 81 6.04 -5.59 12.86
CA PRO A 81 6.82 -4.42 13.23
C PRO A 81 8.18 -4.83 13.83
N VAL A 82 9.24 -4.16 13.41
CA VAL A 82 10.56 -4.24 14.05
C VAL A 82 10.80 -2.92 14.76
N GLY A 83 10.57 -2.92 16.08
CA GLY A 83 10.47 -1.69 16.86
C GLY A 83 9.21 -0.92 16.46
N ASP A 84 9.37 0.36 16.15
CA ASP A 84 8.27 1.26 15.78
C ASP A 84 7.93 1.26 14.27
N ASN A 85 8.57 0.40 13.47
CA ASN A 85 8.42 0.39 12.01
C ASN A 85 7.82 -0.93 11.52
N VAL A 86 6.76 -0.85 10.71
CA VAL A 86 6.28 -2.01 9.95
C VAL A 86 7.32 -2.33 8.87
N ALA A 87 7.88 -3.54 8.89
CA ALA A 87 8.94 -3.92 7.97
C ALA A 87 8.37 -4.25 6.59
N PHE A 88 8.75 -3.48 5.57
CA PHE A 88 8.54 -3.89 4.18
C PHE A 88 9.20 -5.26 3.96
N TRP A 89 8.44 -6.19 3.38
CA TRP A 89 8.95 -7.53 3.12
C TRP A 89 9.30 -7.71 1.65
N LYS A 90 8.29 -7.63 0.77
CA LYS A 90 8.47 -7.70 -0.67
C LYS A 90 7.25 -7.18 -1.42
N GLU A 91 7.44 -6.80 -2.67
CA GLU A 91 6.35 -6.68 -3.63
C GLU A 91 5.91 -8.10 -4.06
N ILE A 92 4.65 -8.43 -3.79
CA ILE A 92 4.09 -9.77 -4.01
C ILE A 92 3.36 -9.89 -5.35
N TRP A 93 3.01 -8.75 -5.96
CA TRP A 93 2.41 -8.68 -7.28
C TRP A 93 2.67 -7.31 -7.92
N THR A 94 2.90 -7.32 -9.23
CA THR A 94 3.01 -6.13 -10.08
C THR A 94 2.15 -6.33 -11.33
N GLY A 95 1.46 -5.29 -11.76
CA GLY A 95 0.70 -5.34 -13.00
C GLY A 95 0.06 -4.00 -13.34
N ASP A 96 -0.98 -4.04 -14.16
CA ASP A 96 -1.79 -2.89 -14.55
C ASP A 96 -3.21 -3.39 -14.78
N ILE A 97 -3.92 -3.69 -13.69
CA ILE A 97 -5.32 -4.13 -13.80
C ILE A 97 -6.20 -2.89 -13.79
N LYS A 98 -6.81 -2.63 -14.95
CA LYS A 98 -7.60 -1.44 -15.19
C LYS A 98 -9.04 -1.63 -14.74
N TYR A 99 -9.56 -0.63 -14.06
CA TYR A 99 -10.99 -0.44 -13.89
C TYR A 99 -11.59 0.04 -15.21
N THR A 100 -12.84 -0.35 -15.46
CA THR A 100 -13.64 0.17 -16.57
C THR A 100 -14.93 0.77 -16.01
N GLU A 101 -15.77 1.35 -16.86
CA GLU A 101 -17.06 1.91 -16.43
C GLU A 101 -17.96 0.85 -15.78
N SER A 102 -17.90 -0.40 -16.25
CA SER A 102 -18.68 -1.52 -15.72
C SER A 102 -17.94 -2.37 -14.69
N LEU A 103 -16.63 -2.19 -14.53
CA LEU A 103 -15.79 -2.98 -13.64
C LEU A 103 -15.27 -2.10 -12.50
N THR A 104 -15.98 -2.12 -11.37
CA THR A 104 -15.63 -1.34 -10.16
C THR A 104 -14.79 -2.12 -9.15
N ALA A 105 -14.64 -3.44 -9.35
CA ALA A 105 -13.81 -4.32 -8.56
C ALA A 105 -12.93 -5.15 -9.50
N VAL A 106 -11.66 -5.31 -9.15
CA VAL A 106 -10.67 -6.06 -9.95
C VAL A 106 -9.90 -7.00 -9.05
N SER A 107 -9.39 -8.11 -9.59
CA SER A 107 -8.71 -9.14 -8.80
C SER A 107 -7.45 -9.68 -9.45
N ALA A 108 -6.50 -10.11 -8.63
CA ALA A 108 -5.28 -10.80 -9.05
C ALA A 108 -5.02 -12.03 -8.17
N GLN A 109 -4.41 -13.06 -8.76
CA GLN A 109 -3.83 -14.17 -8.01
C GLN A 109 -2.45 -13.75 -7.50
N VAL A 110 -2.25 -13.80 -6.18
CA VAL A 110 -1.03 -13.36 -5.51
C VAL A 110 -0.42 -14.52 -4.76
N LYS A 111 0.87 -14.79 -5.00
CA LYS A 111 1.58 -15.92 -4.41
C LYS A 111 2.48 -15.50 -3.25
N PHE A 112 2.24 -16.09 -2.08
CA PHE A 112 3.02 -15.84 -0.87
C PHE A 112 4.16 -16.85 -0.76
N GLU A 113 5.39 -16.37 -0.89
CA GLU A 113 6.58 -17.22 -0.84
C GLU A 113 7.71 -16.55 -0.05
N ALA A 114 8.30 -17.29 0.87
CA ALA A 114 9.53 -16.93 1.54
C ALA A 114 10.74 -17.41 0.72
N PRO A 115 11.81 -16.61 0.61
CA PRO A 115 13.10 -17.08 0.12
C PRO A 115 13.61 -18.29 0.93
N PRO A 116 14.46 -19.15 0.35
CA PRO A 116 15.10 -20.23 1.10
C PRO A 116 15.80 -19.73 2.36
N GLY A 117 15.53 -20.38 3.50
CA GLY A 117 16.10 -20.00 4.80
C GLY A 117 15.37 -18.87 5.53
N ALA A 118 14.38 -18.22 4.90
CA ALA A 118 13.50 -17.25 5.55
C ALA A 118 12.17 -17.91 5.97
N LYS A 119 11.51 -17.31 6.96
CA LYS A 119 10.13 -17.62 7.32
C LYS A 119 9.26 -16.44 6.93
N LEU A 120 8.04 -16.70 6.48
CA LEU A 120 7.05 -15.63 6.35
C LEU A 120 6.74 -15.05 7.75
N PRO A 121 6.43 -13.74 7.83
CA PRO A 121 5.87 -13.15 9.04
C PRO A 121 4.63 -13.90 9.53
N GLN A 122 4.40 -13.95 10.85
CA GLN A 122 3.19 -14.56 11.41
C GLN A 122 1.96 -13.71 11.12
N SER A 123 2.16 -12.40 11.00
CA SER A 123 1.14 -11.44 10.58
C SER A 123 1.64 -10.60 9.43
N ILE A 124 0.76 -10.38 8.45
CA ILE A 124 1.05 -9.55 7.29
C ILE A 124 0.10 -8.37 7.21
N LEU A 125 0.58 -7.30 6.59
CA LEU A 125 -0.20 -6.16 6.13
C LEU A 125 0.04 -6.02 4.63
N LEU A 126 -1.01 -5.85 3.85
CA LEU A 126 -0.86 -5.55 2.43
C LEU A 126 -1.03 -4.06 2.19
N ARG A 127 -0.25 -3.54 1.23
CA ARG A 127 -0.41 -2.20 0.68
C ARG A 127 -0.53 -2.30 -0.84
N THR A 128 -1.40 -1.51 -1.43
CA THR A 128 -1.50 -1.40 -2.88
C THR A 128 -1.48 0.06 -3.29
N TRP A 129 -0.87 0.33 -4.44
CA TRP A 129 -0.94 1.61 -5.13
C TRP A 129 -1.92 1.54 -6.30
N GLY A 130 -2.77 2.57 -6.40
CA GLY A 130 -3.71 2.80 -7.48
C GLY A 130 -3.36 4.06 -8.27
N LEU A 131 -3.38 3.98 -9.60
CA LEU A 131 -3.17 5.11 -10.50
C LEU A 131 -4.46 5.91 -10.69
N THR A 132 -4.35 7.23 -10.69
CA THR A 132 -5.41 8.15 -11.15
C THR A 132 -5.00 8.77 -12.49
N SER A 133 -5.95 9.28 -13.28
CA SER A 133 -5.66 9.89 -14.60
C SER A 133 -4.99 11.25 -14.52
N GLU A 134 -5.21 12.00 -13.44
CA GLU A 134 -4.92 13.44 -13.38
C GLU A 134 -4.14 13.86 -12.14
N GLY A 135 -3.70 12.92 -11.29
CA GLY A 135 -3.20 13.29 -9.98
C GLY A 135 -2.35 12.23 -9.29
N PRO A 136 -2.20 12.33 -7.96
CA PRO A 136 -1.33 11.43 -7.22
C PRO A 136 -1.84 9.99 -7.25
N HIS A 137 -0.95 9.08 -6.88
CA HIS A 137 -1.34 7.70 -6.64
C HIS A 137 -2.13 7.60 -5.33
N CYS A 138 -3.12 6.72 -5.31
CA CYS A 138 -3.87 6.37 -4.12
C CYS A 138 -3.26 5.14 -3.47
N THR A 139 -3.24 5.08 -2.14
CA THR A 139 -2.82 3.89 -1.40
C THR A 139 -3.95 3.36 -0.54
N CYS A 140 -4.07 2.04 -0.46
CA CYS A 140 -4.95 1.38 0.49
C CYS A 140 -4.20 0.23 1.19
N TYR A 141 -4.76 -0.21 2.32
CA TYR A 141 -4.20 -1.26 3.17
C TYR A 141 -5.30 -2.25 3.59
N THR A 142 -4.92 -3.48 3.93
CA THR A 142 -5.81 -4.49 4.55
C THR A 142 -6.01 -4.27 6.04
#